data_AF-A0A3B3I394-F1
#
_entry.id   AF-A0A3B3I394-F1
#
_cell.length_a   1.000
_cell.length_b   1.000
_cell.length_c   1.000
_cell.angle_alpha   90.00
_cell.angle_beta   90.00
_cell.angle_gamma   90.00
#
_symmetry.space_group_name_H-M   'P 1'
#
loop_
_entity.id
_entity.type
_entity.pdbx_description
1 polymer ?
#
loop_
_entity_poly.entity_id
_entity_poly.type
_entity_poly.pdbx_seq_one_letter_code
_entity_poly.pdbx_strand_id
1 'polypeptide(L)'
;MFEVTFGDCHCRSPFSSSPNSSLLCPRSAPCSGDGGTAVPSSHQDRLPGRSGPRENPLAYTIRGFRSPKGEVNQSSFLRSLWKDSGYVPPKPLLNLSSQQAEGAPVEPGGGGARMGVMGLGDSMSSNNSLQKEMGVGGTLSAEPYPYILNEPLKCRESTPFLILLIAAEPRQTDARNAIRQTWGNESVAMGLGFVRLFMLGTGKSSDTFLQRSIEEESRVYHDIIQQDYMDTYYNLTIKTLMGMNWVATYCPHVSYVMKTDSDMFVNTEYLIQKLLKPELPPKQRYFTGYLMRGYAPNRNKDSKWYMPPELYASERYPIFCSGTGYVFSGDMAQLIYQASLGIRRLHLEDVYVGICLAKLRIDPAPPPNEFLFNHWRVSYSSCKYSHLITSHQFHPNELIKYWNHLQSNKHNACINMAKEKNSRYRHRKFHAERS
;
A
#
# COMPACT_ATOMS: atom_id res chain seq x y z
N MET A 1 46.25 45.76 13.51
CA MET A 1 46.90 45.01 12.42
C MET A 1 46.73 43.52 12.71
N PHE A 2 46.04 42.71 11.94
CA PHE A 2 44.92 42.95 11.00
C PHE A 2 43.94 41.80 11.30
N GLU A 3 42.66 42.04 11.61
CA GLU A 3 41.60 42.40 10.66
C GLU A 3 41.35 41.30 9.62
N VAL A 4 40.24 40.57 9.80
CA VAL A 4 39.57 39.76 8.77
C VAL A 4 38.09 40.06 8.92
N THR A 5 37.43 40.43 7.82
CA THR A 5 36.06 40.94 7.79
C THR A 5 35.03 39.84 7.55
N PHE A 6 33.80 40.06 8.00
CA PHE A 6 32.60 39.41 7.48
C PHE A 6 31.69 40.51 6.90
N GLY A 7 31.17 40.27 5.69
CA GLY A 7 30.52 41.32 4.88
C GLY A 7 29.03 41.53 5.17
N ASP A 8 28.58 42.77 5.00
CA ASP A 8 27.18 43.16 5.10
C ASP A 8 26.31 42.61 3.95
N CYS A 9 25.11 42.11 4.28
CA CYS A 9 24.05 41.89 3.30
C CYS A 9 23.19 43.15 3.16
N HIS A 10 23.44 43.95 2.12
CA HIS A 10 22.58 45.07 1.75
C HIS A 10 21.24 44.60 1.15
N CYS A 11 20.13 44.91 1.82
CA CYS A 11 18.81 44.99 1.18
C CYS A 11 18.50 46.46 0.84
N ARG A 12 18.48 46.80 -0.45
CA ARG A 12 17.95 48.09 -0.95
C ARG A 12 16.63 47.88 -1.69
N SER A 13 15.66 48.74 -1.44
CA SER A 13 14.43 48.87 -2.21
C SER A 13 14.10 50.35 -2.46
N PRO A 14 13.64 50.71 -3.68
CA PRO A 14 12.77 51.87 -3.92
C PRO A 14 11.29 51.44 -3.72
N PHE A 15 10.40 52.18 -3.06
CA PHE A 15 9.82 53.50 -3.43
C PHE A 15 9.17 53.48 -4.83
N SER A 16 7.90 53.89 -5.03
CA SER A 16 6.84 54.46 -4.18
C SER A 16 5.45 53.99 -4.72
N SER A 17 4.24 54.36 -4.25
CA SER A 17 3.77 55.48 -3.42
C SER A 17 2.44 55.21 -2.68
N SER A 18 2.35 55.67 -1.42
CA SER A 18 1.31 56.50 -0.76
C SER A 18 -0.19 56.48 -1.19
N PRO A 19 -1.13 56.87 -0.29
CA PRO A 19 -1.18 56.63 1.17
C PRO A 19 -2.60 56.36 1.74
N ASN A 20 -2.71 55.84 2.97
CA ASN A 20 -3.46 56.54 4.03
C ASN A 20 -3.22 56.00 5.46
N SER A 21 -3.07 56.95 6.39
CA SER A 21 -3.36 56.97 7.84
C SER A 21 -3.46 55.68 8.70
N SER A 22 -2.94 55.60 9.94
CA SER A 22 -1.89 56.37 10.65
C SER A 22 -1.74 55.89 12.12
N LEU A 23 -0.49 55.63 12.56
CA LEU A 23 0.06 55.94 13.91
C LEU A 23 -0.54 55.18 15.14
N LEU A 24 0.15 54.95 16.27
CA LEU A 24 1.50 55.31 16.73
C LEU A 24 2.05 54.28 17.76
N CYS A 25 3.39 54.14 17.86
CA CYS A 25 4.11 53.43 18.95
C CYS A 25 4.32 54.39 20.18
N PRO A 26 5.05 54.09 21.29
CA PRO A 26 6.33 53.35 21.45
C PRO A 26 6.36 52.43 22.73
N ARG A 27 7.46 52.01 23.43
CA ARG A 27 8.87 52.48 23.54
C ARG A 27 9.81 51.44 24.24
N SER A 28 11.09 51.37 23.83
CA SER A 28 12.34 51.04 24.60
C SER A 28 12.48 49.78 25.51
N ALA A 29 13.66 49.13 25.43
CA ALA A 29 14.15 48.05 26.34
C ALA A 29 14.87 48.59 27.62
N PRO A 30 15.36 47.75 28.57
CA PRO A 30 16.75 47.23 28.47
C PRO A 30 17.11 45.88 29.19
N CYS A 31 18.24 45.27 28.75
CA CYS A 31 19.34 44.57 29.47
C CYS A 31 19.16 43.53 30.62
N SER A 32 20.22 42.69 30.75
CA SER A 32 20.58 41.77 31.87
C SER A 32 19.89 40.40 31.90
N GLY A 33 20.50 39.30 32.36
CA GLY A 33 21.87 39.08 32.90
C GLY A 33 22.17 37.58 33.14
N ASP A 34 23.30 37.25 33.76
CA ASP A 34 23.76 35.87 34.04
C ASP A 34 22.87 35.06 34.98
N GLY A 35 23.00 33.72 34.94
CA GLY A 35 22.52 32.84 36.01
C GLY A 35 22.33 31.37 35.60
N GLY A 36 23.04 30.45 36.25
CA GLY A 36 22.89 29.00 36.03
C GLY A 36 22.20 28.26 37.19
N THR A 37 21.90 26.98 36.95
CA THR A 37 21.61 25.91 37.94
C THR A 37 20.48 26.11 38.98
N ALA A 38 19.38 25.38 38.82
CA ALA A 38 18.72 24.62 39.92
C ALA A 38 17.77 23.54 39.35
N VAL A 39 17.42 22.55 40.16
CA VAL A 39 16.43 21.48 39.87
C VAL A 39 15.40 21.42 40.99
N PRO A 40 14.10 21.34 40.66
CA PRO A 40 13.22 20.31 41.25
C PRO A 40 12.40 19.61 40.13
N SER A 41 12.42 18.28 39.96
CA SER A 41 11.91 17.22 40.85
C SER A 41 10.38 17.20 41.04
N SER A 42 9.73 16.31 40.27
CA SER A 42 8.48 15.59 40.57
C SER A 42 7.24 16.34 41.11
N HIS A 43 6.13 16.24 40.36
CA HIS A 43 4.84 15.86 40.94
C HIS A 43 4.18 14.77 40.08
N GLN A 44 3.30 13.96 40.68
CA GLN A 44 2.85 12.67 40.15
C GLN A 44 1.37 12.43 40.46
N ASP A 45 0.48 12.98 39.64
CA ASP A 45 -0.98 12.78 39.81
C ASP A 45 -1.46 11.43 39.27
N ARG A 46 -2.52 10.90 39.88
CA ARG A 46 -2.88 9.47 39.80
C ARG A 46 -4.38 9.24 39.97
N LEU A 47 -4.92 8.28 39.20
CA LEU A 47 -6.27 7.68 39.29
C LEU A 47 -7.44 8.58 38.83
N PRO A 48 -8.63 8.01 38.53
CA PRO A 48 -8.97 6.62 38.17
C PRO A 48 -9.17 6.47 36.64
N GLY A 49 -9.41 5.31 36.02
CA GLY A 49 -9.67 3.98 36.58
C GLY A 49 -10.87 3.33 35.88
N ARG A 50 -10.69 2.75 34.68
CA ARG A 50 -11.70 1.92 34.01
C ARG A 50 -11.03 0.74 33.31
N SER A 51 -11.50 -0.47 33.59
CA SER A 51 -10.91 -1.72 33.10
C SER A 51 -11.60 -2.21 31.82
N GLY A 52 -10.78 -2.67 30.87
CA GLY A 52 -11.18 -3.39 29.65
C GLY A 52 -10.02 -4.30 29.24
N PRO A 53 -10.29 -5.48 28.64
CA PRO A 53 -9.25 -6.48 28.41
C PRO A 53 -8.24 -6.01 27.35
N ARG A 54 -6.94 -6.13 27.67
CA ARG A 54 -5.87 -6.09 26.67
C ARG A 54 -5.72 -7.47 26.05
N GLU A 55 -5.98 -7.60 24.76
CA GLU A 55 -5.59 -8.80 24.02
C GLU A 55 -4.07 -8.85 23.90
N ASN A 56 -3.47 -9.95 24.36
CA ASN A 56 -2.05 -10.23 24.10
C ASN A 56 -1.91 -10.81 22.69
N PRO A 57 -1.01 -10.27 21.82
CA PRO A 57 -0.71 -10.90 20.54
C PRO A 57 -0.03 -12.25 20.78
N LEU A 58 -0.72 -13.35 20.45
CA LEU A 58 -0.21 -14.71 20.59
C LEU A 58 1.00 -14.94 19.66
N ALA A 59 2.19 -15.03 20.25
CA ALA A 59 3.42 -15.34 19.54
C ALA A 59 3.46 -16.82 19.15
N TYR A 60 3.03 -17.14 17.93
CA TYR A 60 3.16 -18.48 17.36
C TYR A 60 4.62 -18.80 17.03
N THR A 61 5.29 -19.49 17.95
CA THR A 61 6.68 -19.97 17.77
C THR A 61 6.74 -21.11 16.74
N ILE A 62 6.93 -20.75 15.46
CA ILE A 62 7.11 -21.74 14.38
C ILE A 62 8.44 -22.48 14.58
N ARG A 63 8.38 -23.73 15.06
CA ARG A 63 9.48 -24.69 14.88
C ARG A 63 9.50 -25.12 13.41
N GLY A 64 10.66 -24.96 12.75
CA GLY A 64 10.80 -25.28 11.34
C GLY A 64 10.65 -26.77 11.04
N PHE A 65 9.66 -27.12 10.22
CA PHE A 65 9.55 -28.43 9.60
C PHE A 65 10.21 -28.41 8.21
N ARG A 66 11.06 -29.41 7.92
CA ARG A 66 11.46 -29.70 6.54
C ARG A 66 10.28 -30.31 5.78
N SER A 67 9.90 -29.73 4.65
CA SER A 67 8.88 -30.30 3.77
C SER A 67 9.40 -31.56 3.07
N PRO A 68 8.64 -32.67 3.06
CA PRO A 68 8.82 -33.69 2.02
C PRO A 68 8.35 -33.12 0.67
N LYS A 69 8.98 -33.55 -0.43
CA LYS A 69 8.45 -33.27 -1.78
C LYS A 69 7.27 -34.20 -2.05
N GLY A 70 6.08 -33.64 -2.24
CA GLY A 70 4.89 -34.37 -2.65
C GLY A 70 4.00 -33.49 -3.52
N GLU A 71 3.88 -33.84 -4.80
CA GLU A 71 3.00 -33.15 -5.74
C GLU A 71 1.55 -33.58 -5.52
N VAL A 72 0.88 -32.96 -4.54
CA VAL A 72 -0.57 -33.10 -4.35
C VAL A 72 -1.28 -32.36 -5.50
N ASN A 73 -2.42 -32.91 -5.96
CA ASN A 73 -3.12 -32.55 -7.20
C ASN A 73 -3.81 -31.15 -7.22
N GLN A 74 -3.08 -30.08 -6.90
CA GLN A 74 -3.59 -28.69 -6.93
C GLN A 74 -4.10 -28.28 -8.33
N SER A 75 -3.55 -28.87 -9.39
CA SER A 75 -3.89 -28.51 -10.77
C SER A 75 -5.31 -28.89 -11.22
N SER A 76 -6.02 -29.79 -10.50
CA SER A 76 -7.42 -30.13 -10.80
C SER A 76 -8.37 -29.09 -10.19
N PHE A 77 -8.18 -28.72 -8.92
CA PHE A 77 -9.00 -27.71 -8.25
C PHE A 77 -8.81 -26.30 -8.84
N LEU A 78 -7.56 -25.91 -9.11
CA LEU A 78 -7.30 -24.63 -9.77
C LEU A 78 -7.98 -24.59 -11.16
N ARG A 79 -8.03 -25.71 -11.88
CA ARG A 79 -8.82 -25.83 -13.12
C ARG A 79 -10.33 -25.73 -12.92
N SER A 80 -10.92 -26.16 -11.81
CA SER A 80 -12.35 -25.87 -11.54
C SER A 80 -12.60 -24.38 -11.29
N LEU A 81 -11.70 -23.68 -10.59
CA LEU A 81 -11.80 -22.23 -10.36
C LEU A 81 -11.68 -21.39 -11.65
N TRP A 82 -11.19 -21.99 -12.74
CA TRP A 82 -11.05 -21.34 -14.06
C TRP A 82 -12.05 -21.84 -15.12
N LYS A 83 -12.87 -22.86 -14.82
CA LYS A 83 -13.71 -23.52 -15.83
C LYS A 83 -14.97 -22.74 -16.18
N ASP A 84 -15.47 -21.90 -15.29
CA ASP A 84 -16.68 -21.08 -15.49
C ASP A 84 -16.38 -19.80 -16.31
N SER A 85 -15.45 -19.88 -17.28
CA SER A 85 -14.95 -18.72 -18.02
C SER A 85 -14.52 -19.09 -19.44
N GLY A 86 -15.51 -19.36 -20.30
CA GLY A 86 -15.33 -19.52 -21.75
C GLY A 86 -15.05 -18.18 -22.45
N TYR A 87 -13.87 -17.59 -22.19
CA TYR A 87 -13.46 -16.33 -22.78
C TYR A 87 -12.80 -16.53 -24.15
N VAL A 88 -13.36 -15.91 -25.19
CA VAL A 88 -12.76 -15.78 -26.53
C VAL A 88 -12.20 -14.36 -26.66
N PRO A 89 -10.92 -14.18 -27.02
CA PRO A 89 -10.35 -12.84 -27.15
C PRO A 89 -10.97 -12.08 -28.32
N PRO A 90 -11.35 -10.80 -28.15
CA PRO A 90 -11.87 -9.98 -29.24
C PRO A 90 -10.78 -9.71 -30.28
N LYS A 91 -11.16 -9.75 -31.56
CA LYS A 91 -10.30 -9.26 -32.66
C LYS A 91 -10.24 -7.72 -32.61
N PRO A 92 -9.11 -7.10 -33.00
CA PRO A 92 -9.04 -5.64 -33.10
C PRO A 92 -10.05 -5.13 -34.14
N LEU A 93 -10.87 -4.16 -33.76
CA LEU A 93 -11.77 -3.45 -34.67
C LEU A 93 -10.99 -2.35 -35.39
N LEU A 94 -11.12 -2.32 -36.72
CA LEU A 94 -10.68 -1.19 -37.54
C LEU A 94 -11.77 -0.11 -37.55
N ASN A 95 -11.35 1.15 -37.66
CA ASN A 95 -12.26 2.29 -37.74
C ASN A 95 -13.19 2.20 -38.95
N LEU A 96 -14.47 2.49 -38.75
CA LEU A 96 -15.32 3.08 -39.78
C LEU A 96 -16.27 4.10 -39.15
N SER A 97 -16.60 5.15 -39.91
CA SER A 97 -17.19 6.40 -39.42
C SER A 97 -18.71 6.48 -39.57
N SER A 98 -19.38 7.01 -38.55
CA SER A 98 -20.57 7.87 -38.60
C SER A 98 -21.69 7.61 -39.62
N GLN A 99 -22.90 7.33 -39.12
CA GLN A 99 -24.11 8.03 -39.59
C GLN A 99 -25.24 7.95 -38.54
N GLN A 100 -26.24 8.82 -38.67
CA GLN A 100 -27.36 9.03 -37.72
C GLN A 100 -28.65 8.39 -38.21
N ALA A 101 -29.55 8.02 -37.29
CA ALA A 101 -31.00 7.94 -37.53
C ALA A 101 -31.78 7.99 -36.19
N GLU A 102 -33.04 8.39 -36.23
CA GLU A 102 -33.93 8.60 -35.07
C GLU A 102 -35.00 7.49 -34.95
N GLY A 103 -35.76 7.46 -33.84
CA GLY A 103 -37.00 6.68 -33.74
C GLY A 103 -37.38 6.29 -32.30
N ALA A 104 -38.60 6.62 -31.87
CA ALA A 104 -39.11 6.33 -30.52
C ALA A 104 -40.48 5.57 -30.56
N PRO A 105 -41.36 5.58 -29.54
CA PRO A 105 -41.53 4.41 -28.67
C PRO A 105 -42.95 3.81 -28.64
N VAL A 106 -43.14 2.67 -27.96
CA VAL A 106 -44.46 2.08 -27.65
C VAL A 106 -44.50 1.49 -26.23
N GLU A 107 -45.61 1.71 -25.52
CA GLU A 107 -46.00 1.20 -24.19
C GLU A 107 -47.55 1.02 -24.18
N PRO A 108 -48.21 0.47 -23.15
CA PRO A 108 -47.85 -0.65 -22.26
C PRO A 108 -49.03 -1.65 -22.03
N GLY A 109 -48.83 -2.69 -21.20
CA GLY A 109 -49.92 -3.49 -20.62
C GLY A 109 -49.44 -4.75 -19.88
N GLY A 110 -50.14 -5.30 -18.88
CA GLY A 110 -51.35 -4.78 -18.21
C GLY A 110 -52.06 -5.80 -17.29
N GLY A 111 -51.76 -5.78 -15.98
CA GLY A 111 -52.53 -6.46 -14.92
C GLY A 111 -52.25 -7.96 -14.71
N GLY A 112 -52.47 -8.46 -13.48
CA GLY A 112 -52.35 -9.91 -13.18
C GLY A 112 -51.95 -10.29 -11.75
N ALA A 113 -52.68 -9.84 -10.71
CA ALA A 113 -52.40 -10.27 -9.33
C ALA A 113 -52.90 -11.70 -9.05
N ARG A 114 -52.07 -12.57 -8.45
CA ARG A 114 -52.49 -13.81 -7.80
C ARG A 114 -51.74 -14.06 -6.49
N MET A 115 -52.51 -14.36 -5.45
CA MET A 115 -52.05 -14.76 -4.12
C MET A 115 -51.83 -16.29 -4.12
N GLY A 116 -50.73 -16.79 -3.53
CA GLY A 116 -50.37 -18.21 -3.62
C GLY A 116 -49.52 -18.72 -2.45
N VAL A 117 -50.21 -19.32 -1.47
CA VAL A 117 -49.77 -20.34 -0.49
C VAL A 117 -48.26 -20.49 -0.19
N MET A 118 -47.89 -20.27 1.09
CA MET A 118 -46.58 -20.66 1.63
C MET A 118 -46.40 -22.19 1.66
N GLY A 119 -45.25 -22.70 1.23
CA GLY A 119 -44.93 -24.13 1.30
C GLY A 119 -43.44 -24.44 1.17
N LEU A 120 -42.77 -24.64 2.32
CA LEU A 120 -41.51 -25.40 2.53
C LEU A 120 -40.51 -25.47 1.34
N GLY A 121 -39.55 -24.53 1.29
CA GLY A 121 -38.51 -24.53 0.24
C GLY A 121 -37.20 -23.79 0.54
N ASP A 122 -36.90 -23.44 1.80
CA ASP A 122 -35.78 -22.54 2.12
C ASP A 122 -34.73 -23.13 3.07
N SER A 123 -33.60 -23.57 2.51
CA SER A 123 -32.32 -23.77 3.23
C SER A 123 -31.09 -23.47 2.37
N MET A 124 -31.26 -22.72 1.28
CA MET A 124 -30.20 -22.35 0.32
C MET A 124 -29.97 -20.83 0.21
N SER A 125 -30.93 -20.01 0.62
CA SER A 125 -30.90 -18.55 0.52
C SER A 125 -29.86 -17.88 1.44
N SER A 126 -29.63 -18.43 2.63
CA SER A 126 -28.80 -17.84 3.71
C SER A 126 -27.29 -17.73 3.42
N ASN A 127 -26.78 -18.41 2.39
CA ASN A 127 -25.35 -18.36 2.04
C ASN A 127 -25.04 -17.32 0.95
N ASN A 128 -26.06 -16.91 0.18
CA ASN A 128 -25.90 -15.93 -0.90
C ASN A 128 -25.94 -14.48 -0.37
N SER A 129 -26.58 -14.26 0.79
CA SER A 129 -26.57 -12.98 1.51
C SER A 129 -25.15 -12.58 1.91
N LEU A 130 -24.41 -13.43 2.64
CA LEU A 130 -23.04 -13.13 3.09
C LEU A 130 -22.09 -12.79 1.93
N GLN A 131 -22.16 -13.51 0.81
CA GLN A 131 -21.33 -13.22 -0.36
C GLN A 131 -21.71 -11.87 -0.99
N LYS A 132 -23.01 -11.54 -1.05
CA LYS A 132 -23.55 -10.28 -1.54
C LYS A 132 -23.27 -9.09 -0.60
N GLU A 133 -23.28 -9.30 0.71
CA GLU A 133 -22.92 -8.33 1.76
C GLU A 133 -21.43 -7.98 1.74
N MET A 134 -20.56 -8.97 1.50
CA MET A 134 -19.14 -8.74 1.22
C MET A 134 -18.91 -8.11 -0.16
N GLY A 135 -19.90 -8.15 -1.06
CA GLY A 135 -19.80 -7.69 -2.45
C GLY A 135 -18.92 -8.57 -3.33
N VAL A 136 -18.79 -9.87 -3.02
CA VAL A 136 -17.74 -10.79 -3.48
C VAL A 136 -18.34 -11.99 -4.20
N GLY A 137 -17.58 -12.64 -5.09
CA GLY A 137 -18.00 -13.89 -5.73
C GLY A 137 -18.62 -13.76 -7.12
N GLY A 138 -18.58 -12.59 -7.75
CA GLY A 138 -18.72 -12.45 -9.21
C GLY A 138 -17.36 -12.53 -9.91
N THR A 139 -17.34 -12.82 -11.21
CA THR A 139 -16.20 -12.47 -12.09
C THR A 139 -16.26 -10.96 -12.36
N LEU A 140 -15.11 -10.29 -12.42
CA LEU A 140 -15.05 -8.87 -12.76
C LEU A 140 -15.22 -8.70 -14.27
N SER A 141 -16.02 -7.71 -14.69
CA SER A 141 -15.95 -7.21 -16.06
C SER A 141 -14.61 -6.51 -16.29
N ALA A 142 -14.23 -6.29 -17.55
CA ALA A 142 -13.29 -5.24 -17.86
C ALA A 142 -13.84 -3.90 -17.32
N GLU A 143 -12.97 -3.10 -16.72
CA GLU A 143 -13.23 -1.75 -16.19
C GLU A 143 -14.60 -1.58 -15.47
N PRO A 144 -14.81 -2.28 -14.33
CA PRO A 144 -16.12 -2.35 -13.65
C PRO A 144 -16.53 -1.06 -12.92
N TYR A 145 -15.62 -0.09 -12.75
CA TYR A 145 -15.84 1.18 -12.06
C TYR A 145 -15.15 2.32 -12.82
N PRO A 146 -15.82 3.47 -13.03
CA PRO A 146 -15.21 4.62 -13.67
C PRO A 146 -14.18 5.28 -12.75
N TYR A 147 -13.15 5.89 -13.32
CA TYR A 147 -12.23 6.76 -12.59
C TYR A 147 -12.88 8.12 -12.30
N ILE A 148 -12.78 8.57 -11.06
CA ILE A 148 -13.08 9.94 -10.61
C ILE A 148 -11.81 10.79 -10.74
N LEU A 149 -10.66 10.22 -10.34
CA LEU A 149 -9.32 10.81 -10.45
C LEU A 149 -8.39 9.77 -11.10
N ASN A 150 -7.61 10.18 -12.12
CA ASN A 150 -6.93 9.22 -13.00
C ASN A 150 -5.49 9.59 -13.39
N GLU A 151 -5.03 10.83 -13.17
CA GLU A 151 -3.66 11.30 -13.51
C GLU A 151 -3.03 10.75 -14.82
N PRO A 152 -3.76 10.67 -15.95
CA PRO A 152 -3.39 9.82 -17.11
C PRO A 152 -2.15 10.30 -17.89
N LEU A 153 -1.58 11.44 -17.51
CA LEU A 153 -0.39 12.04 -18.11
C LEU A 153 0.90 11.70 -17.33
N LYS A 154 0.82 11.10 -16.14
CA LYS A 154 1.93 10.93 -15.20
C LYS A 154 3.15 10.15 -15.75
N CYS A 155 2.95 9.28 -16.75
CA CYS A 155 4.02 8.56 -17.47
C CYS A 155 4.18 8.98 -18.95
N ARG A 156 3.57 10.08 -19.40
CA ARG A 156 3.54 10.45 -20.83
C ARG A 156 4.89 10.96 -21.35
N GLU A 157 5.61 11.72 -20.54
CA GLU A 157 6.86 12.40 -20.95
C GLU A 157 8.12 11.64 -20.52
N SER A 158 8.01 10.77 -19.51
CA SER A 158 9.10 9.89 -19.09
C SER A 158 8.54 8.56 -18.58
N THR A 159 9.28 7.48 -18.82
CA THR A 159 8.99 6.16 -18.27
C THR A 159 9.77 6.00 -16.96
N PRO A 160 9.12 5.92 -15.79
CA PRO A 160 9.82 5.74 -14.51
C PRO A 160 10.43 4.33 -14.40
N PHE A 161 11.50 4.20 -13.61
CA PHE A 161 12.06 2.90 -13.25
C PHE A 161 11.13 2.12 -12.31
N LEU A 162 10.43 2.82 -11.42
CA LEU A 162 9.55 2.23 -10.41
C LEU A 162 8.23 3.01 -10.28
N ILE A 163 7.11 2.30 -10.13
CA ILE A 163 5.86 2.88 -9.60
C ILE A 163 5.61 2.34 -8.19
N LEU A 164 5.24 3.23 -7.26
CA LEU A 164 4.71 2.89 -5.95
C LEU A 164 3.17 3.02 -5.99
N LEU A 165 2.48 1.88 -6.05
CA LEU A 165 1.03 1.77 -5.91
C LEU A 165 0.69 1.62 -4.42
N ILE A 166 0.18 2.68 -3.80
CA ILE A 166 -0.01 2.76 -2.35
C ILE A 166 -1.49 2.71 -2.02
N ALA A 167 -1.96 1.60 -1.45
CA ALA A 167 -3.32 1.50 -0.95
C ALA A 167 -3.49 2.37 0.31
N ALA A 168 -4.38 3.34 0.24
CA ALA A 168 -4.75 4.22 1.37
C ALA A 168 -6.28 4.32 1.46
N GLU A 169 -6.84 4.58 2.64
CA GLU A 169 -8.25 4.95 2.77
C GLU A 169 -8.45 6.44 2.46
N PRO A 170 -9.66 6.88 2.03
CA PRO A 170 -9.91 8.26 1.63
C PRO A 170 -9.56 9.27 2.73
N ARG A 171 -9.84 8.94 4.01
CA ARG A 171 -9.56 9.79 5.19
C ARG A 171 -8.09 9.84 5.63
N GLN A 172 -7.19 9.01 5.09
CA GLN A 172 -5.81 8.88 5.59
C GLN A 172 -4.86 9.96 5.03
N THR A 173 -5.31 11.21 4.98
CA THR A 173 -4.55 12.37 4.46
C THR A 173 -3.19 12.53 5.15
N ASP A 174 -3.13 12.34 6.48
CA ASP A 174 -1.87 12.40 7.24
C ASP A 174 -0.88 11.30 6.84
N ALA A 175 -1.36 10.10 6.51
CA ALA A 175 -0.50 9.02 6.03
C ALA A 175 0.04 9.33 4.63
N ARG A 176 -0.83 9.82 3.72
CA ARG A 176 -0.40 10.29 2.39
C ARG A 176 0.65 11.39 2.50
N ASN A 177 0.44 12.39 3.36
CA ASN A 177 1.38 13.48 3.61
C ASN A 177 2.70 13.02 4.25
N ALA A 178 2.67 12.11 5.23
CA ALA A 178 3.88 11.53 5.81
C ALA A 178 4.68 10.72 4.77
N ILE A 179 4.01 9.98 3.88
CA ILE A 179 4.64 9.23 2.80
C ILE A 179 5.28 10.18 1.76
N ARG A 180 4.58 11.25 1.35
CA ARG A 180 5.12 12.32 0.48
C ARG A 180 6.38 12.96 1.04
N GLN A 181 6.47 13.11 2.37
CA GLN A 181 7.63 13.67 3.06
C GLN A 181 8.77 12.66 3.32
N THR A 182 8.52 11.35 3.18
CA THR A 182 9.45 10.29 3.57
C THR A 182 9.83 9.37 2.41
N TRP A 183 9.50 8.08 2.48
CA TRP A 183 9.94 7.07 1.51
C TRP A 183 9.26 7.16 0.15
N GLY A 184 8.08 7.79 0.10
CA GLY A 184 7.37 8.06 -1.16
C GLY A 184 7.85 9.32 -1.88
N ASN A 185 8.78 10.11 -1.30
CA ASN A 185 9.31 11.32 -1.91
C ASN A 185 10.15 10.96 -3.16
N GLU A 186 9.72 11.41 -4.34
CA GLU A 186 10.28 11.00 -5.64
C GLU A 186 11.76 11.42 -5.79
N SER A 187 12.19 12.45 -5.05
CA SER A 187 13.60 12.88 -4.95
C SER A 187 14.52 11.90 -4.20
N VAL A 188 14.00 10.83 -3.57
CA VAL A 188 14.81 9.82 -2.87
C VAL A 188 15.67 8.98 -3.83
N ALA A 189 15.32 8.91 -5.11
CA ALA A 189 16.10 8.23 -6.15
C ALA A 189 16.31 9.11 -7.39
N MET A 190 16.91 10.29 -7.19
CA MET A 190 17.26 11.24 -8.25
C MET A 190 17.95 10.55 -9.44
N GLY A 191 17.56 10.94 -10.66
CA GLY A 191 18.14 10.44 -11.91
C GLY A 191 17.55 9.13 -12.46
N LEU A 192 16.89 8.31 -11.62
CA LEU A 192 16.22 7.07 -12.08
C LEU A 192 14.71 7.24 -12.31
N GLY A 193 14.09 8.15 -11.57
CA GLY A 193 12.65 8.40 -11.60
C GLY A 193 11.83 7.27 -10.99
N PHE A 194 11.07 7.59 -9.95
CA PHE A 194 9.93 6.77 -9.55
C PHE A 194 8.69 7.63 -9.40
N VAL A 195 7.53 7.05 -9.69
CA VAL A 195 6.23 7.70 -9.57
C VAL A 195 5.48 7.12 -8.39
N ARG A 196 4.92 7.98 -7.54
CA ARG A 196 4.02 7.62 -6.44
C ARG A 196 2.57 7.81 -6.88
N LEU A 197 1.72 6.83 -6.59
CA LEU A 197 0.26 6.93 -6.75
C LEU A 197 -0.45 6.34 -5.53
N PHE A 198 -1.30 7.14 -4.89
CA PHE A 198 -2.24 6.68 -3.87
C PHE A 198 -3.50 6.13 -4.52
N MET A 199 -3.89 4.92 -4.14
CA MET A 199 -5.05 4.20 -4.66
C MET A 199 -6.22 4.32 -3.67
N LEU A 200 -7.28 5.03 -4.08
CA LEU A 200 -8.49 5.27 -3.29
C LEU A 200 -9.72 4.64 -3.94
N GLY A 201 -10.75 4.38 -3.14
CA GLY A 201 -12.15 4.28 -3.60
C GLY A 201 -12.96 5.51 -3.18
N THR A 202 -14.28 5.41 -3.23
CA THR A 202 -15.19 6.41 -2.65
C THR A 202 -15.44 6.15 -1.17
N GLY A 203 -15.71 7.22 -0.41
CA GLY A 203 -16.10 7.13 0.99
C GLY A 203 -17.53 6.59 1.18
N LYS A 204 -18.11 6.81 2.36
CA LYS A 204 -19.58 6.69 2.50
C LYS A 204 -20.23 7.78 1.65
N SER A 205 -21.26 7.44 0.90
CA SER A 205 -21.86 8.27 -0.16
C SER A 205 -22.42 9.65 0.27
N SER A 206 -22.54 9.91 1.57
CA SER A 206 -22.95 11.21 2.11
C SER A 206 -21.79 12.19 2.39
N ASP A 207 -20.52 11.75 2.35
CA ASP A 207 -19.38 12.58 2.76
C ASP A 207 -18.80 13.42 1.60
N THR A 208 -19.58 14.39 1.15
CA THR A 208 -19.21 15.34 0.08
C THR A 208 -18.06 16.27 0.47
N PHE A 209 -17.81 16.48 1.77
CA PHE A 209 -16.68 17.26 2.27
C PHE A 209 -15.36 16.49 2.08
N LEU A 210 -15.33 15.21 2.45
CA LEU A 210 -14.18 14.34 2.25
C LEU A 210 -13.81 14.23 0.77
N GLN A 211 -14.80 14.07 -0.12
CA GLN A 211 -14.53 13.99 -1.56
C GLN A 211 -13.91 15.29 -2.11
N ARG A 212 -14.46 16.45 -1.76
CA ARG A 212 -13.87 17.76 -2.13
C ARG A 212 -12.45 17.95 -1.58
N SER A 213 -12.17 17.44 -0.38
CA SER A 213 -10.82 17.46 0.20
C SER A 213 -9.81 16.62 -0.59
N ILE A 214 -10.26 15.53 -1.23
CA ILE A 214 -9.42 14.63 -2.04
C ILE A 214 -9.20 15.23 -3.44
N GLU A 215 -10.20 15.89 -4.01
CA GLU A 215 -10.11 16.62 -5.28
C GLU A 215 -9.08 17.76 -5.20
N GLU A 216 -9.13 18.59 -4.15
CA GLU A 216 -8.14 19.65 -3.91
C GLU A 216 -6.74 19.07 -3.61
N GLU A 217 -6.65 17.93 -2.91
CA GLU A 217 -5.38 17.23 -2.69
C GLU A 217 -4.77 16.73 -4.01
N SER A 218 -5.58 16.15 -4.92
CA SER A 218 -5.12 15.73 -6.24
C SER A 218 -4.67 16.93 -7.09
N ARG A 219 -5.42 18.04 -7.04
CA ARG A 219 -5.10 19.31 -7.73
C ARG A 219 -3.79 19.96 -7.28
N VAL A 220 -3.26 19.57 -6.11
CA VAL A 220 -1.98 20.06 -5.57
C VAL A 220 -0.83 19.07 -5.81
N TYR A 221 -1.06 17.77 -5.63
CA TYR A 221 0.02 16.76 -5.62
C TYR A 221 0.10 15.87 -6.86
N HIS A 222 -0.95 15.79 -7.68
CA HIS A 222 -1.03 14.96 -8.88
C HIS A 222 -0.55 13.52 -8.66
N ASP A 223 -0.99 12.90 -7.56
CA ASP A 223 -0.55 11.58 -7.10
C ASP A 223 -1.68 10.70 -6.54
N ILE A 224 -2.94 10.95 -6.93
CA ILE A 224 -4.11 10.19 -6.50
C ILE A 224 -4.83 9.57 -7.70
N ILE A 225 -5.11 8.27 -7.63
CA ILE A 225 -6.05 7.59 -8.52
C ILE A 225 -7.22 7.03 -7.71
N GLN A 226 -8.44 7.30 -8.17
CA GLN A 226 -9.69 7.01 -7.47
C GLN A 226 -10.72 6.48 -8.47
N GLN A 227 -11.34 5.34 -8.18
CA GLN A 227 -12.54 4.84 -8.89
C GLN A 227 -13.76 4.85 -7.98
N ASP A 228 -14.95 4.88 -8.58
CA ASP A 228 -16.22 4.84 -7.84
C ASP A 228 -16.59 3.44 -7.35
N TYR A 229 -15.87 2.95 -6.35
CA TYR A 229 -16.26 1.79 -5.54
C TYR A 229 -16.11 2.14 -4.05
N MET A 230 -17.06 1.70 -3.23
CA MET A 230 -17.03 1.94 -1.78
C MET A 230 -15.76 1.34 -1.16
N ASP A 231 -14.92 2.19 -0.59
CA ASP A 231 -13.60 1.82 -0.07
C ASP A 231 -13.73 1.05 1.26
N THR A 232 -13.37 -0.23 1.23
CA THR A 232 -13.43 -1.14 2.38
C THR A 232 -12.35 -2.21 2.28
N TYR A 233 -12.02 -2.85 3.41
CA TYR A 233 -11.12 -4.00 3.46
C TYR A 233 -11.52 -5.10 2.46
N TYR A 234 -12.82 -5.36 2.28
CA TYR A 234 -13.31 -6.39 1.36
C TYR A 234 -13.14 -6.03 -0.13
N ASN A 235 -12.92 -4.75 -0.44
CA ASN A 235 -12.70 -4.22 -1.78
C ASN A 235 -11.22 -3.91 -2.10
N LEU A 236 -10.26 -4.27 -1.23
CA LEU A 236 -8.82 -4.13 -1.51
C LEU A 236 -8.38 -4.86 -2.80
N THR A 237 -9.07 -5.94 -3.16
CA THR A 237 -8.85 -6.64 -4.45
C THR A 237 -9.21 -5.74 -5.65
N ILE A 238 -10.30 -4.96 -5.56
CA ILE A 238 -10.67 -3.99 -6.61
C ILE A 238 -9.63 -2.88 -6.66
N LYS A 239 -9.25 -2.31 -5.51
CA LYS A 239 -8.24 -1.25 -5.38
C LYS A 239 -6.90 -1.62 -6.04
N THR A 240 -6.44 -2.85 -5.82
CA THR A 240 -5.18 -3.34 -6.39
C THR A 240 -5.28 -3.60 -7.89
N LEU A 241 -6.40 -4.16 -8.36
CA LEU A 241 -6.64 -4.34 -9.80
C LEU A 241 -6.81 -3.01 -10.55
N MET A 242 -7.38 -1.97 -9.91
CA MET A 242 -7.39 -0.60 -10.41
C MET A 242 -5.97 -0.08 -10.64
N GLY A 243 -5.06 -0.27 -9.67
CA GLY A 243 -3.65 0.12 -9.82
C GLY A 243 -2.92 -0.66 -10.90
N MET A 244 -3.15 -1.98 -10.99
CA MET A 244 -2.56 -2.82 -12.04
C MET A 244 -3.09 -2.48 -13.45
N ASN A 245 -4.39 -2.19 -13.58
CA ASN A 245 -4.97 -1.69 -14.84
C ASN A 245 -4.40 -0.31 -15.20
N TRP A 246 -4.29 0.59 -14.22
CA TRP A 246 -3.70 1.91 -14.44
C TRP A 246 -2.28 1.82 -15.01
N VAL A 247 -1.43 0.96 -14.43
CA VAL A 247 -0.08 0.74 -14.97
C VAL A 247 -0.13 0.13 -16.37
N ALA A 248 -0.97 -0.89 -16.60
CA ALA A 248 -1.09 -1.54 -17.90
C ALA A 248 -1.57 -0.60 -19.02
N THR A 249 -2.43 0.38 -18.69
CA THR A 249 -3.04 1.32 -19.64
C THR A 249 -2.21 2.60 -19.83
N TYR A 250 -1.71 3.20 -18.74
CA TYR A 250 -1.05 4.52 -18.78
C TYR A 250 0.48 4.47 -18.62
N CYS A 251 1.06 3.36 -18.18
CA CYS A 251 2.50 3.23 -17.98
C CYS A 251 3.09 1.84 -18.34
N PRO A 252 2.75 1.24 -19.51
CA PRO A 252 3.08 -0.16 -19.82
C PRO A 252 4.59 -0.46 -19.94
N HIS A 253 5.44 0.56 -20.06
CA HIS A 253 6.89 0.42 -20.20
C HIS A 253 7.67 0.54 -18.87
N VAL A 254 6.99 0.73 -17.73
CA VAL A 254 7.64 0.81 -16.41
C VAL A 254 8.51 -0.43 -16.14
N SER A 255 9.71 -0.26 -15.59
CA SER A 255 10.58 -1.42 -15.30
C SER A 255 10.01 -2.28 -14.16
N TYR A 256 9.60 -1.65 -13.06
CA TYR A 256 9.06 -2.32 -11.88
C TYR A 256 7.89 -1.58 -11.23
N VAL A 257 7.08 -2.30 -10.48
CA VAL A 257 5.98 -1.78 -9.67
C VAL A 257 6.05 -2.39 -8.27
N MET A 258 5.83 -1.59 -7.24
CA MET A 258 5.59 -2.06 -5.88
C MET A 258 4.15 -1.75 -5.48
N LYS A 259 3.39 -2.75 -5.02
CA LYS A 259 2.16 -2.53 -4.26
C LYS A 259 2.49 -2.56 -2.77
N THR A 260 1.95 -1.62 -2.02
CA THR A 260 2.11 -1.53 -0.56
C THR A 260 0.93 -0.79 0.06
N ASP A 261 0.84 -0.77 1.39
CA ASP A 261 -0.23 -0.13 2.16
C ASP A 261 0.29 1.14 2.86
N SER A 262 -0.61 2.06 3.22
CA SER A 262 -0.22 3.40 3.72
C SER A 262 0.27 3.44 5.18
N ASP A 263 0.23 2.33 5.92
CA ASP A 263 0.81 2.19 7.26
C ASP A 263 2.17 1.45 7.24
N MET A 264 2.84 1.46 6.08
CA MET A 264 4.14 0.84 5.89
C MET A 264 5.30 1.83 6.00
N PHE A 265 6.44 1.32 6.49
CA PHE A 265 7.75 1.87 6.18
C PHE A 265 8.33 1.13 4.97
N VAL A 266 8.82 1.87 3.97
CA VAL A 266 9.54 1.33 2.82
C VAL A 266 10.95 1.93 2.76
N ASN A 267 11.99 1.12 2.52
CA ASN A 267 13.32 1.62 2.16
C ASN A 267 13.44 1.65 0.62
N THR A 268 12.89 2.68 0.00
CA THR A 268 12.82 2.84 -1.46
C THR A 268 14.20 2.84 -2.11
N GLU A 269 15.21 3.42 -1.45
CA GLU A 269 16.60 3.39 -1.91
C GLU A 269 17.18 1.96 -1.89
N TYR A 270 17.00 1.20 -0.80
CA TYR A 270 17.49 -0.18 -0.73
C TYR A 270 16.77 -1.08 -1.74
N LEU A 271 15.45 -0.91 -1.90
CA LEU A 271 14.66 -1.58 -2.93
C LEU A 271 15.27 -1.39 -4.32
N ILE A 272 15.45 -0.13 -4.73
CA ILE A 272 16.03 0.21 -6.04
C ILE A 272 17.47 -0.30 -6.14
N GLN A 273 18.36 0.15 -5.24
CA GLN A 273 19.82 0.01 -5.35
C GLN A 273 20.39 -1.36 -4.92
N LYS A 274 19.57 -2.27 -4.35
CA LYS A 274 20.03 -3.60 -3.90
C LYS A 274 19.18 -4.76 -4.40
N LEU A 275 17.86 -4.60 -4.56
CA LEU A 275 16.97 -5.68 -5.05
C LEU A 275 16.67 -5.57 -6.57
N LEU A 276 16.38 -4.35 -7.05
CA LEU A 276 15.96 -4.12 -8.43
C LEU A 276 17.11 -3.90 -9.40
N LYS A 277 18.18 -3.22 -8.95
CA LYS A 277 19.47 -3.05 -9.65
C LYS A 277 19.34 -2.41 -11.04
N PRO A 278 19.21 -1.06 -11.11
CA PRO A 278 19.06 -0.33 -12.37
C PRO A 278 20.24 -0.51 -13.34
N GLU A 279 21.40 -0.96 -12.85
CA GLU A 279 22.57 -1.31 -13.65
C GLU A 279 22.41 -2.63 -14.44
N LEU A 280 21.31 -3.36 -14.23
CA LEU A 280 20.99 -4.62 -14.90
C LEU A 280 19.69 -4.50 -15.73
N PRO A 281 19.53 -5.27 -16.82
CA PRO A 281 18.27 -5.34 -17.55
C PRO A 281 17.06 -5.67 -16.65
N PRO A 282 15.93 -4.96 -16.76
CA PRO A 282 14.73 -5.26 -15.97
C PRO A 282 14.24 -6.69 -16.17
N LYS A 283 14.06 -7.41 -15.06
CA LYS A 283 13.50 -8.77 -15.06
C LYS A 283 12.10 -8.74 -15.69
N GLN A 284 11.73 -9.82 -16.37
CA GLN A 284 10.39 -10.02 -16.94
C GLN A 284 9.68 -11.15 -16.19
N ARG A 285 8.34 -11.13 -16.16
CA ARG A 285 7.50 -12.11 -15.43
C ARG A 285 7.89 -12.30 -13.96
N TYR A 286 8.42 -11.25 -13.33
CA TYR A 286 9.02 -11.28 -12.01
C TYR A 286 8.03 -10.81 -10.94
N PHE A 287 7.98 -11.52 -9.81
CA PHE A 287 7.16 -11.19 -8.65
C PHE A 287 7.89 -11.60 -7.38
N THR A 288 7.93 -10.75 -6.35
CA THR A 288 8.65 -11.01 -5.09
C THR A 288 8.04 -10.24 -3.90
N GLY A 289 8.34 -10.66 -2.68
CA GLY A 289 7.82 -10.09 -1.44
C GLY A 289 8.11 -10.97 -0.24
N TYR A 290 7.26 -10.92 0.80
CA TYR A 290 7.27 -11.94 1.85
C TYR A 290 6.40 -13.13 1.44
N LEU A 291 7.00 -14.29 1.17
CA LEU A 291 6.31 -15.44 0.58
C LEU A 291 5.53 -16.25 1.62
N MET A 292 4.21 -16.18 1.55
CA MET A 292 3.25 -16.96 2.33
C MET A 292 3.12 -18.35 1.69
N ARG A 293 3.64 -19.39 2.38
CA ARG A 293 3.67 -20.77 1.88
C ARG A 293 2.79 -21.69 2.71
N GLY A 294 1.97 -22.51 2.05
CA GLY A 294 1.19 -23.57 2.71
C GLY A 294 0.01 -23.11 3.59
N TYR A 295 -0.34 -21.82 3.55
CA TYR A 295 -1.48 -21.29 4.30
C TYR A 295 -2.81 -21.92 3.84
N ALA A 296 -3.66 -22.23 4.82
CA ALA A 296 -5.02 -22.69 4.60
C ALA A 296 -6.01 -21.51 4.65
N PRO A 297 -7.15 -21.57 3.95
CA PRO A 297 -8.21 -20.57 4.12
C PRO A 297 -8.78 -20.62 5.53
N ASN A 298 -8.91 -19.47 6.19
CA ASN A 298 -9.52 -19.40 7.51
C ASN A 298 -11.04 -19.65 7.39
N ARG A 299 -11.56 -20.65 8.11
CA ARG A 299 -12.99 -21.01 8.08
C ARG A 299 -13.78 -20.50 9.29
N ASN A 300 -13.16 -19.77 10.22
CA ASN A 300 -13.89 -19.07 11.28
C ASN A 300 -14.60 -17.82 10.70
N LYS A 301 -15.94 -17.78 10.77
CA LYS A 301 -16.79 -16.69 10.29
C LYS A 301 -16.53 -15.34 10.96
N ASP A 302 -16.08 -15.36 12.22
CA ASP A 302 -15.82 -14.13 13.01
C ASP A 302 -14.47 -13.48 12.68
N SER A 303 -13.67 -14.11 11.80
CA SER A 303 -12.39 -13.55 11.37
C SER A 303 -12.55 -12.64 10.16
N LYS A 304 -11.88 -11.47 10.17
CA LYS A 304 -11.70 -10.63 8.97
C LYS A 304 -10.99 -11.33 7.79
N TRP A 305 -10.45 -12.53 8.01
CA TRP A 305 -9.84 -13.39 6.99
C TRP A 305 -10.72 -14.58 6.59
N TYR A 306 -11.99 -14.59 6.99
CA TYR A 306 -12.93 -15.68 6.71
C TYR A 306 -13.10 -15.91 5.21
N MET A 307 -12.76 -17.11 4.75
CA MET A 307 -12.96 -17.55 3.39
C MET A 307 -14.05 -18.65 3.35
N PRO A 308 -15.24 -18.36 2.78
CA PRO A 308 -16.29 -19.37 2.61
C PRO A 308 -15.81 -20.57 1.77
N PRO A 309 -16.14 -21.83 2.15
CA PRO A 309 -15.87 -23.01 1.31
C PRO A 309 -16.48 -22.91 -0.09
N GLU A 310 -17.65 -22.28 -0.20
CA GLU A 310 -18.40 -22.07 -1.44
C GLU A 310 -17.77 -21.00 -2.35
N LEU A 311 -16.87 -20.19 -1.79
CA LEU A 311 -16.10 -19.18 -2.52
C LEU A 311 -14.70 -19.71 -2.88
N TYR A 312 -14.07 -20.49 -2.01
CA TYR A 312 -12.81 -21.17 -2.27
C TYR A 312 -12.73 -22.52 -1.53
N ALA A 313 -12.99 -23.62 -2.24
CA ALA A 313 -13.17 -24.93 -1.61
C ALA A 313 -11.86 -25.67 -1.29
N SER A 314 -10.73 -25.34 -1.94
CA SER A 314 -9.43 -25.96 -1.63
C SER A 314 -8.99 -25.71 -0.18
N GLU A 315 -8.34 -26.71 0.41
CA GLU A 315 -7.77 -26.65 1.77
C GLU A 315 -6.54 -25.72 1.88
N ARG A 316 -5.91 -25.36 0.75
CA ARG A 316 -4.68 -24.56 0.70
C ARG A 316 -4.77 -23.51 -0.39
N TYR A 317 -4.20 -22.35 -0.10
CA TYR A 317 -3.89 -21.34 -1.13
C TYR A 317 -2.63 -21.75 -1.92
N PRO A 318 -2.44 -21.24 -3.17
CA PRO A 318 -1.15 -21.25 -3.83
C PRO A 318 -0.12 -20.41 -3.03
N ILE A 319 1.14 -20.37 -3.47
CA ILE A 319 2.13 -19.45 -2.90
C ILE A 319 1.75 -18.02 -3.29
N PHE A 320 1.67 -17.13 -2.31
CA PHE A 320 1.42 -15.69 -2.51
C PHE A 320 2.43 -14.84 -1.74
N CYS A 321 2.53 -13.55 -2.05
CA CYS A 321 3.28 -12.61 -1.21
C CYS A 321 2.31 -11.85 -0.31
N SER A 322 2.66 -11.59 0.95
CA SER A 322 1.78 -10.85 1.87
C SER A 322 1.44 -9.43 1.38
N GLY A 323 0.17 -9.04 1.48
CA GLY A 323 -0.36 -7.79 0.93
C GLY A 323 0.32 -6.50 1.39
N THR A 324 0.99 -6.53 2.56
CA THR A 324 1.75 -5.39 3.12
C THR A 324 2.80 -4.81 2.19
N GLY A 325 3.36 -5.62 1.28
CA GLY A 325 4.37 -5.17 0.35
C GLY A 325 4.91 -6.25 -0.56
N TYR A 326 4.70 -6.08 -1.87
CA TYR A 326 5.28 -6.94 -2.90
C TYR A 326 5.66 -6.13 -4.15
N VAL A 327 6.59 -6.67 -4.93
CA VAL A 327 7.23 -5.99 -6.06
C VAL A 327 7.20 -6.90 -7.29
N PHE A 328 6.87 -6.34 -8.45
CA PHE A 328 6.74 -7.04 -9.71
C PHE A 328 7.35 -6.24 -10.87
N SER A 329 7.65 -6.91 -11.99
CA SER A 329 8.06 -6.25 -13.23
C SER A 329 6.85 -5.65 -13.97
N GLY A 330 7.05 -4.62 -14.80
CA GLY A 330 5.93 -3.89 -15.44
C GLY A 330 4.97 -4.77 -16.23
N ASP A 331 5.49 -5.77 -16.96
CA ASP A 331 4.71 -6.75 -17.74
C ASP A 331 3.67 -7.50 -16.88
N MET A 332 3.97 -7.71 -15.60
CA MET A 332 3.09 -8.41 -14.68
C MET A 332 1.81 -7.64 -14.34
N ALA A 333 1.79 -6.31 -14.48
CA ALA A 333 0.58 -5.50 -14.26
C ALA A 333 -0.54 -5.93 -15.21
N GLN A 334 -0.24 -5.98 -16.51
CA GLN A 334 -1.19 -6.40 -17.54
C GLN A 334 -1.52 -7.90 -17.42
N LEU A 335 -0.52 -8.75 -17.18
CA LEU A 335 -0.72 -10.20 -17.05
C LEU A 335 -1.64 -10.56 -15.87
N ILE A 336 -1.44 -9.97 -14.69
CA ILE A 336 -2.29 -10.21 -13.52
C ILE A 336 -3.69 -9.66 -13.74
N TYR A 337 -3.83 -8.44 -14.28
CA TYR A 337 -5.15 -7.86 -14.57
C TYR A 337 -5.95 -8.74 -15.54
N GLN A 338 -5.36 -9.13 -16.69
CA GLN A 338 -6.02 -9.99 -17.67
C GLN A 338 -6.33 -11.40 -17.13
N ALA A 339 -5.49 -11.95 -16.23
CA ALA A 339 -5.80 -13.21 -15.56
C ALA A 339 -7.04 -13.12 -14.66
N SER A 340 -7.20 -11.97 -13.97
CA SER A 340 -8.28 -11.71 -12.99
C SER A 340 -9.67 -11.65 -13.61
N LEU A 341 -9.79 -11.15 -14.85
CA LEU A 341 -11.04 -11.10 -15.63
C LEU A 341 -11.66 -12.49 -15.94
N GLY A 342 -10.96 -13.58 -15.60
CA GLY A 342 -11.50 -14.94 -15.62
C GLY A 342 -11.21 -15.71 -14.32
N ILE A 343 -11.21 -15.03 -13.16
CA ILE A 343 -11.13 -15.64 -11.83
C ILE A 343 -12.18 -14.98 -10.93
N ARG A 344 -13.11 -15.78 -10.39
CA ARG A 344 -14.12 -15.36 -9.41
C ARG A 344 -13.50 -14.53 -8.29
N ARG A 345 -13.92 -13.27 -8.13
CA ARG A 345 -13.27 -12.30 -7.22
C ARG A 345 -13.33 -12.79 -5.77
N LEU A 346 -12.19 -12.70 -5.08
CA LEU A 346 -12.09 -12.84 -3.63
C LEU A 346 -11.99 -11.45 -2.96
N HIS A 347 -11.95 -11.42 -1.63
CA HIS A 347 -11.70 -10.18 -0.87
C HIS A 347 -10.25 -10.07 -0.40
N LEU A 348 -9.62 -11.21 -0.04
CA LEU A 348 -8.19 -11.29 0.29
C LEU A 348 -7.36 -11.03 -0.97
N GLU A 349 -6.93 -9.78 -1.11
CA GLU A 349 -6.20 -9.24 -2.26
C GLU A 349 -4.92 -10.02 -2.56
N ASP A 350 -4.12 -10.28 -1.55
CA ASP A 350 -2.82 -10.94 -1.69
C ASP A 350 -2.94 -12.42 -2.09
N VAL A 351 -3.89 -13.13 -1.49
CA VAL A 351 -4.31 -14.47 -1.90
C VAL A 351 -4.85 -14.47 -3.34
N TYR A 352 -5.66 -13.47 -3.72
CA TYR A 352 -6.25 -13.38 -5.05
C TYR A 352 -5.19 -13.13 -6.14
N VAL A 353 -4.22 -12.24 -5.88
CA VAL A 353 -3.06 -12.05 -6.76
C VAL A 353 -2.25 -13.35 -6.84
N GLY A 354 -2.03 -14.08 -5.74
CA GLY A 354 -1.43 -15.42 -5.77
C GLY A 354 -2.15 -16.43 -6.65
N ILE A 355 -3.48 -16.39 -6.70
CA ILE A 355 -4.29 -17.24 -7.60
C ILE A 355 -4.14 -16.80 -9.07
N CYS A 356 -4.02 -15.49 -9.34
CA CYS A 356 -3.71 -14.98 -10.67
C CYS A 356 -2.33 -15.46 -11.15
N LEU A 357 -1.30 -15.38 -10.28
CA LEU A 357 0.04 -15.89 -10.54
C LEU A 357 0.04 -17.41 -10.82
N ALA A 358 -0.71 -18.19 -10.04
CA ALA A 358 -0.88 -19.63 -10.27
C ALA A 358 -1.58 -19.94 -11.61
N LYS A 359 -2.56 -19.13 -12.04
CA LYS A 359 -3.20 -19.24 -13.37
C LYS A 359 -2.24 -18.93 -14.52
N LEU A 360 -1.36 -17.95 -14.32
CA LEU A 360 -0.29 -17.57 -15.26
C LEU A 360 0.90 -18.55 -15.27
N ARG A 361 0.93 -19.52 -14.34
CA ARG A 361 2.06 -20.42 -14.06
C ARG A 361 3.35 -19.65 -13.74
N ILE A 362 3.25 -18.71 -12.80
CA ILE A 362 4.37 -17.90 -12.31
C ILE A 362 4.47 -18.12 -10.80
N ASP A 363 5.56 -18.71 -10.34
CA ASP A 363 5.86 -18.80 -8.91
C ASP A 363 6.49 -17.48 -8.42
N PRO A 364 6.06 -16.92 -7.27
CA PRO A 364 6.78 -15.83 -6.63
C PRO A 364 8.23 -16.20 -6.35
N ALA A 365 9.16 -15.35 -6.80
CA ALA A 365 10.58 -15.52 -6.55
C ALA A 365 10.90 -15.18 -5.09
N PRO A 366 11.62 -16.04 -4.35
CA PRO A 366 12.06 -15.71 -3.00
C PRO A 366 13.01 -14.52 -3.05
N PRO A 367 12.90 -13.55 -2.12
CA PRO A 367 13.86 -12.47 -2.01
C PRO A 367 15.25 -13.03 -1.61
N PRO A 368 16.36 -12.34 -1.93
CA PRO A 368 17.72 -12.77 -1.55
C PRO A 368 17.94 -12.98 -0.04
N ASN A 369 17.06 -12.39 0.78
CA ASN A 369 16.96 -12.63 2.22
C ASN A 369 15.48 -12.40 2.61
N GLU A 370 14.87 -13.34 3.35
CA GLU A 370 13.47 -13.26 3.78
C GLU A 370 13.20 -12.05 4.70
N PHE A 371 14.21 -11.57 5.44
CA PHE A 371 14.11 -10.39 6.30
C PHE A 371 14.01 -9.05 5.54
N LEU A 372 14.11 -9.05 4.20
CA LEU A 372 13.91 -7.82 3.42
C LEU A 372 12.44 -7.37 3.46
N PHE A 373 11.49 -8.29 3.37
CA PHE A 373 10.06 -7.99 3.38
C PHE A 373 9.45 -8.43 4.71
N ASN A 374 9.25 -7.50 5.64
CA ASN A 374 8.59 -7.80 6.92
C ASN A 374 7.11 -7.39 6.80
N HIS A 375 6.21 -8.37 6.95
CA HIS A 375 4.76 -8.13 7.08
C HIS A 375 4.34 -7.85 8.54
N TRP A 376 5.33 -7.79 9.45
CA TRP A 376 5.19 -7.41 10.85
C TRP A 376 6.04 -6.17 11.14
N ARG A 377 5.84 -5.60 12.32
CA ARG A 377 6.56 -4.42 12.79
C ARG A 377 7.95 -4.78 13.32
N VAL A 378 9.01 -4.37 12.63
CA VAL A 378 10.40 -4.54 13.07
C VAL A 378 10.76 -3.49 14.13
N SER A 379 11.25 -3.89 15.30
CA SER A 379 11.66 -2.93 16.34
C SER A 379 12.82 -2.03 15.86
N TYR A 380 12.60 -0.71 15.90
CA TYR A 380 13.42 0.27 15.20
C TYR A 380 14.87 0.36 15.70
N SER A 381 15.81 0.37 14.75
CA SER A 381 17.13 0.96 14.86
C SER A 381 17.61 1.29 13.45
N SER A 382 18.44 2.33 13.29
CA SER A 382 18.93 2.74 11.97
C SER A 382 19.62 1.58 11.23
N CYS A 383 20.40 0.74 11.94
CA CYS A 383 21.06 -0.43 11.36
C CYS A 383 20.11 -1.47 10.76
N LYS A 384 18.97 -1.74 11.41
CA LYS A 384 17.97 -2.67 10.86
C LYS A 384 17.28 -2.05 9.65
N TYR A 385 16.88 -0.78 9.78
CA TYR A 385 16.09 -0.07 8.77
C TYR A 385 16.90 0.30 7.52
N SER A 386 18.25 0.31 7.60
CA SER A 386 19.14 0.35 6.43
C SER A 386 19.39 -1.00 5.74
N HIS A 387 18.83 -2.11 6.25
CA HIS A 387 19.04 -3.48 5.73
C HIS A 387 17.72 -4.27 5.52
N LEU A 388 16.58 -3.60 5.52
CA LEU A 388 15.27 -4.15 5.13
C LEU A 388 14.65 -3.29 4.03
N ILE A 389 13.63 -3.82 3.35
CA ILE A 389 12.79 -3.09 2.41
C ILE A 389 11.49 -2.67 3.08
N THR A 390 10.75 -3.57 3.75
CA THR A 390 9.47 -3.23 4.40
C THR A 390 9.44 -3.50 5.90
N SER A 391 8.64 -2.72 6.62
CA SER A 391 8.22 -2.94 8.01
C SER A 391 6.83 -2.32 8.22
N HIS A 392 5.93 -3.03 8.89
CA HIS A 392 4.49 -2.74 8.95
C HIS A 392 4.06 -2.02 10.25
N GLN A 393 2.84 -1.48 10.26
CA GLN A 393 2.17 -0.83 11.40
C GLN A 393 2.84 0.48 11.83
N PHE A 394 2.82 1.48 10.95
CA PHE A 394 3.36 2.82 11.16
C PHE A 394 2.29 3.89 11.31
N HIS A 395 2.40 4.68 12.38
CA HIS A 395 1.67 5.94 12.51
C HIS A 395 2.41 7.06 11.75
N PRO A 396 1.72 7.99 11.05
CA PRO A 396 2.35 9.06 10.25
C PRO A 396 3.51 9.81 10.95
N ASN A 397 3.28 10.29 12.18
CA ASN A 397 4.29 11.02 12.97
C ASN A 397 5.51 10.14 13.32
N GLU A 398 5.34 8.83 13.47
CA GLU A 398 6.45 7.91 13.73
C GLU A 398 7.23 7.60 12.45
N LEU A 399 6.53 7.47 11.32
CA LEU A 399 7.14 7.28 10.01
C LEU A 399 8.11 8.43 9.68
N ILE A 400 7.67 9.67 9.85
CA ILE A 400 8.49 10.88 9.69
C ILE A 400 9.70 10.84 10.63
N LYS A 401 9.48 10.55 11.92
CA LYS A 401 10.56 10.49 12.93
C LYS A 401 11.64 9.45 12.59
N TYR A 402 11.23 8.23 12.20
CA TYR A 402 12.17 7.14 11.92
C TYR A 402 12.82 7.27 10.54
N TRP A 403 12.13 7.83 9.54
CA TRP A 403 12.75 8.18 8.27
C TRP A 403 13.84 9.24 8.45
N ASN A 404 13.53 10.36 9.11
CA ASN A 404 14.49 11.46 9.29
C ASN A 404 15.71 11.01 10.14
N HIS A 405 15.49 10.19 11.17
CA HIS A 405 16.59 9.61 11.96
C HIS A 405 17.39 8.53 11.20
N LEU A 406 16.79 7.84 10.22
CA LEU A 406 17.53 6.92 9.35
C LEU A 406 18.42 7.70 8.38
N GLN A 407 17.88 8.72 7.72
CA GLN A 407 18.61 9.52 6.73
C GLN A 407 19.77 10.29 7.37
N SER A 408 19.57 10.92 8.53
CA SER A 408 20.66 11.63 9.24
C SER A 408 21.77 10.70 9.76
N ASN A 409 21.46 9.43 10.03
CA ASN A 409 22.43 8.43 10.49
C ASN A 409 22.91 7.47 9.39
N LYS A 410 22.56 7.70 8.12
CA LYS A 410 22.73 6.74 7.01
C LYS A 410 24.12 6.11 6.92
N HIS A 411 25.18 6.92 7.04
CA HIS A 411 26.58 6.44 7.00
C HIS A 411 27.04 5.74 8.29
N ASN A 412 26.40 6.03 9.43
CA ASN A 412 26.81 5.56 10.77
C ASN A 412 25.88 4.47 11.35
N ALA A 413 24.85 4.06 10.59
CA ALA A 413 23.67 3.35 11.07
C ALA A 413 23.93 2.12 11.95
N CYS A 414 25.01 1.38 11.68
CA CYS A 414 25.38 0.14 12.40
C CYS A 414 26.54 0.28 13.39
N ILE A 415 27.19 1.43 13.52
CA ILE A 415 28.41 1.61 14.34
C ILE A 415 28.14 1.27 15.82
N ASN A 416 27.00 1.69 16.36
CA ASN A 416 26.66 1.43 17.76
C ASN A 416 26.40 -0.08 18.03
N MET A 417 25.85 -0.82 17.08
CA MET A 417 25.69 -2.29 17.22
C MET A 417 27.03 -3.03 17.22
N ALA A 418 28.05 -2.52 16.49
CA ALA A 418 29.41 -3.07 16.57
C ALA A 418 30.05 -2.80 17.94
N LYS A 419 29.90 -1.57 18.49
CA LYS A 419 30.36 -1.21 19.83
C LYS A 419 29.69 -2.08 20.91
N GLU A 420 28.38 -2.29 20.84
CA GLU A 420 27.66 -3.17 21.76
C GLU A 420 28.12 -4.63 21.67
N LYS A 421 28.26 -5.20 20.46
CA LYS A 421 28.76 -6.58 20.29
C LYS A 421 30.16 -6.75 20.88
N ASN A 422 31.06 -5.80 20.64
CA ASN A 422 32.43 -5.83 21.17
C ASN A 422 32.46 -5.66 22.70
N SER A 423 31.57 -4.84 23.27
CA SER A 423 31.40 -4.71 24.72
C SER A 423 30.93 -6.03 25.35
N ARG A 424 29.86 -6.63 24.82
CA ARG A 424 29.33 -7.93 25.31
C ARG A 424 30.34 -9.07 25.13
N TYR A 425 31.13 -9.06 24.06
CA TYR A 425 32.21 -10.04 23.83
C TYR A 425 33.34 -9.88 24.87
N ARG A 426 33.84 -8.65 25.09
CA ARG A 426 34.82 -8.36 26.15
C ARG A 426 34.29 -8.79 27.52
N HIS A 427 33.05 -8.46 27.86
CA HIS A 427 32.47 -8.79 29.16
C HIS A 427 32.31 -10.30 29.38
N ARG A 428 31.98 -11.07 28.33
CA ARG A 428 31.98 -12.54 28.40
C ARG A 428 33.39 -13.12 28.53
N LYS A 429 34.37 -12.57 27.78
CA LYS A 429 35.77 -12.99 27.87
C LYS A 429 36.33 -12.78 29.28
N PHE A 430 36.06 -11.63 29.90
CA PHE A 430 36.44 -11.32 31.29
C PHE A 430 35.81 -12.25 32.35
N HIS A 431 34.71 -12.94 32.06
CA HIS A 431 34.18 -13.98 32.95
C HIS A 431 34.81 -15.36 32.68
N ALA A 432 35.06 -15.69 31.41
CA ALA A 432 35.75 -16.93 31.05
C ALA A 432 37.22 -16.98 31.52
N GLU A 433 37.89 -15.83 31.60
CA GLU A 433 39.26 -15.68 32.15
C GLU A 433 39.27 -15.55 33.69
N ARG A 434 38.15 -15.85 34.36
CA ARG A 434 37.96 -15.85 35.83
C ARG A 434 37.22 -17.09 36.34
N SER A 435 37.16 -18.15 35.53
CA SER A 435 36.49 -19.44 35.84
C SER A 435 37.51 -20.56 35.92
#